data_AF-A0A975GID1-F1
#
_entry.id   AF-A0A975GID1-F1
#
_cell.length_a   1.000
_cell.length_b   1.000
_cell.length_c   1.000
_cell.angle_alpha   90.00
_cell.angle_beta   90.00
_cell.angle_gamma   90.00
#
_symmetry.space_group_name_H-M   'P 1'
#
loop_
_entity.id
_entity.type
_entity.pdbx_description
1 polymer ?
#
loop_
_entity_poly.entity_id
_entity_poly.type
_entity_poly.pdbx_seq_one_letter_code
_entity_poly.pdbx_strand_id
1 'polypeptide(L)'
;MPLNNATYPRGLLLYAASYDSLNEMPLKLPVFPKKNIGTMVSCASPFNIKMIDNLKNRINKIFREKKISQNALNIINTVLDEDYCSQPVINQDSYSKQSVIINNLLWQRMFSAEIRVPDLVYIEMEQIVRVLLQNDLTNPGSLACRVLFDASVRDYLLDMLDGVRGCWNRKNLVSMVNTGKRLRHETGTVFFWGADELGRRIPLYIVTDSRGSDFLWGADDCGNIWKMPYNTDSVMQGLYEKNIIPSLFTCFLTFSFARGLVCIGGDFQGEYLAQMKKAVAGILKKTGDEESSLIVENVRTDIYQDGMIAFMCPFKEKFLIPAGTLEIIGSGGITKGDMEKVLNMSVMEAHIAGLFETFKDAGGHKLYDFEWKEKIARDILRLLHEKIVIKYP
;
A
#
# COMPACT_ATOMS: atom_id res chain seq x y z
N MET A 1 3.79 -4.13 1.08
CA MET A 1 3.73 -3.32 -0.18
C MET A 1 5.11 -3.19 -0.88
N PRO A 2 5.23 -3.27 -2.23
CA PRO A 2 6.52 -3.07 -2.93
C PRO A 2 6.89 -1.59 -3.12
N LEU A 3 8.17 -1.28 -3.33
CA LEU A 3 8.67 0.09 -3.50
C LEU A 3 8.12 0.81 -4.75
N ASN A 4 7.65 0.09 -5.76
CA ASN A 4 6.99 0.67 -6.94
C ASN A 4 5.47 0.84 -6.82
N ASN A 5 4.92 0.78 -5.62
CA ASN A 5 3.49 0.97 -5.40
C ASN A 5 3.01 2.39 -5.79
N ALA A 6 1.71 2.52 -6.06
CA ALA A 6 1.05 3.78 -6.39
C ALA A 6 1.19 4.85 -5.29
N THR A 7 1.21 4.46 -4.02
CA THR A 7 1.47 5.37 -2.87
C THR A 7 2.91 5.88 -2.80
N TYR A 8 3.78 5.38 -3.68
CA TYR A 8 5.16 5.81 -3.87
C TYR A 8 6.03 5.84 -2.59
N PRO A 9 6.16 4.72 -1.85
CA PRO A 9 7.08 4.63 -0.70
C PRO A 9 8.56 4.74 -1.12
N ARG A 10 8.88 4.91 -2.40
CA ARG A 10 10.25 4.97 -2.90
C ARG A 10 10.95 6.31 -2.63
N GLY A 11 10.20 7.36 -2.29
CA GLY A 11 10.76 8.70 -2.11
C GLY A 11 9.68 9.76 -2.05
N LEU A 12 9.98 10.94 -2.58
CA LEU A 12 9.12 12.12 -2.51
C LEU A 12 8.32 12.33 -3.79
N LEU A 13 7.15 12.95 -3.67
CA LEU A 13 6.32 13.42 -4.77
C LEU A 13 6.26 14.94 -4.74
N LEU A 14 6.48 15.58 -5.89
CA LEU A 14 6.29 17.01 -6.08
C LEU A 14 5.24 17.22 -7.18
N TYR A 15 4.14 17.86 -6.85
CA TYR A 15 3.08 18.22 -7.80
C TYR A 15 3.40 19.55 -8.48
N ALA A 16 3.90 20.56 -7.77
CA ALA A 16 4.16 21.90 -8.31
C ALA A 16 5.49 22.02 -9.09
N ALA A 17 5.74 21.10 -10.03
CA ALA A 17 6.86 21.16 -10.97
C ALA A 17 6.41 21.69 -12.36
N SER A 18 7.37 21.97 -13.24
CA SER A 18 7.07 22.24 -14.65
C SER A 18 6.83 20.93 -15.40
N TYR A 19 5.75 20.87 -16.16
CA TYR A 19 5.38 19.73 -17.01
C TYR A 19 4.97 20.20 -18.40
N ASP A 20 5.32 19.38 -19.38
CA ASP A 20 4.83 19.49 -20.76
C ASP A 20 3.37 19.02 -20.84
N SER A 21 3.02 17.96 -20.09
CA SER A 21 1.65 17.45 -19.94
C SER A 21 1.32 17.15 -18.48
N LEU A 22 0.09 17.45 -18.03
CA LEU A 22 -0.36 17.10 -16.67
C LEU A 22 -0.37 15.57 -16.40
N ASN A 23 -0.36 14.73 -17.44
CA ASN A 23 -0.25 13.28 -17.29
C ASN A 23 1.08 12.81 -16.71
N GLU A 24 2.12 13.63 -16.81
CA GLU A 24 3.44 13.33 -16.24
C GLU A 24 3.50 13.60 -14.73
N MET A 25 2.50 14.27 -14.18
CA MET A 25 2.37 14.58 -12.76
C MET A 25 2.00 13.33 -11.93
N PRO A 26 2.53 13.20 -10.70
CA PRO A 26 3.54 14.05 -10.05
C PRO A 26 4.99 13.74 -10.44
N LEU A 27 5.90 14.71 -10.29
CA LEU A 27 7.34 14.51 -10.38
C LEU A 27 7.80 13.59 -9.24
N LYS A 28 8.33 12.44 -9.64
CA LYS A 28 8.81 11.37 -8.75
C LYS A 28 10.28 11.57 -8.40
N LEU A 29 10.58 11.70 -7.10
CA LEU A 29 11.92 11.93 -6.55
C LEU A 29 12.37 10.70 -5.71
N PRO A 30 12.89 9.63 -6.35
CA PRO A 30 13.13 8.38 -5.64
C PRO A 30 14.42 8.46 -4.81
N VAL A 31 14.32 8.10 -3.54
CA VAL A 31 15.47 7.84 -2.66
C VAL A 31 16.12 6.51 -3.05
N PHE A 32 15.31 5.45 -3.23
CA PHE A 32 15.81 4.13 -3.60
C PHE A 32 16.16 4.01 -5.10
N PRO A 33 17.24 3.30 -5.47
CA PRO A 33 17.61 3.10 -6.87
C PRO A 33 16.64 2.16 -7.60
N LYS A 34 16.70 2.16 -8.94
CA LYS A 34 15.75 1.41 -9.79
C LYS A 34 15.79 -0.10 -9.55
N LYS A 35 16.93 -0.65 -9.14
CA LYS A 35 17.08 -2.08 -8.82
C LYS A 35 16.19 -2.56 -7.66
N ASN A 36 15.75 -1.66 -6.78
CA ASN A 36 14.94 -1.99 -5.60
C ASN A 36 13.42 -1.87 -5.84
N ILE A 37 12.96 -1.54 -7.05
CA ILE A 37 11.53 -1.26 -7.30
C ILE A 37 10.59 -2.42 -6.93
N GLY A 38 11.06 -3.67 -7.04
CA GLY A 38 10.29 -4.86 -6.69
C GLY A 38 10.41 -5.28 -5.22
N THR A 39 11.32 -4.67 -4.45
CA THR A 39 11.54 -4.99 -3.03
C THR A 39 10.36 -4.50 -2.20
N MET A 40 9.91 -5.34 -1.27
CA MET A 40 8.88 -4.99 -0.29
C MET A 40 9.42 -4.01 0.75
N VAL A 41 8.62 -3.02 1.15
CA VAL A 41 8.97 -2.06 2.21
C VAL A 41 9.41 -2.76 3.49
N SER A 42 8.68 -3.82 3.88
CA SER A 42 8.94 -4.67 5.05
C SER A 42 10.28 -5.41 5.02
N CYS A 43 10.86 -5.56 3.82
CA CYS A 43 12.09 -6.30 3.56
C CYS A 43 13.22 -5.39 3.04
N ALA A 44 12.94 -4.10 2.85
CA ALA A 44 13.93 -3.17 2.32
C ALA A 44 14.95 -2.80 3.39
N SER A 45 16.23 -2.89 3.03
CA SER A 45 17.32 -2.30 3.80
C SER A 45 17.09 -0.79 3.97
N PRO A 46 17.57 -0.19 5.08
CA PRO A 46 17.44 1.24 5.28
C PRO A 46 18.14 2.00 4.14
N PHE A 47 17.59 3.16 3.77
CA PHE A 47 18.36 4.08 2.94
C PHE A 47 19.46 4.73 3.78
N ASN A 48 20.50 5.23 3.12
CA ASN A 48 21.65 5.87 3.76
C ASN A 48 21.89 7.28 3.20
N ILE A 49 22.80 8.01 3.84
CA ILE A 49 23.17 9.38 3.47
C ILE A 49 23.59 9.48 2.01
N LYS A 50 24.39 8.52 1.51
CA LYS A 50 24.81 8.49 0.10
C LYS A 50 23.62 8.43 -0.87
N MET A 51 22.54 7.74 -0.52
CA MET A 51 21.32 7.70 -1.34
C MET A 51 20.61 9.06 -1.35
N ILE A 52 20.61 9.77 -0.22
CA ILE A 52 20.10 11.14 -0.11
C ILE A 52 20.95 12.13 -0.92
N ASP A 53 22.29 12.05 -0.83
CA ASP A 53 23.19 12.89 -1.63
C ASP A 53 22.99 12.68 -3.13
N ASN A 54 22.81 11.42 -3.56
CA ASN A 54 22.48 11.10 -4.94
C ASN A 54 21.12 11.67 -5.36
N LEU A 55 20.15 11.76 -4.45
CA LEU A 55 18.87 12.43 -4.70
C LEU A 55 19.06 13.94 -4.83
N LYS A 56 19.79 14.59 -3.92
CA LYS A 56 20.10 16.02 -3.98
C LYS A 56 20.80 16.41 -5.28
N ASN A 57 21.78 15.62 -5.72
CA ASN A 57 22.46 15.85 -7.00
C ASN A 57 21.50 15.81 -8.20
N ARG A 58 20.54 14.88 -8.20
CA ARG A 58 19.50 14.80 -9.23
C ARG A 58 18.54 16.00 -9.16
N ILE A 59 18.12 16.41 -7.96
CA ILE A 59 17.26 17.58 -7.77
C ILE A 59 17.96 18.86 -8.25
N ASN A 60 19.24 19.05 -7.94
CA ASN A 60 20.02 20.18 -8.43
C ASN A 60 20.10 20.22 -9.96
N LYS A 61 20.18 19.06 -10.62
CA LYS A 61 20.10 18.97 -12.08
C LYS A 61 18.72 19.41 -12.59
N ILE A 62 17.64 18.90 -12.00
CA ILE A 62 16.24 19.26 -12.33
C ILE A 62 16.02 20.78 -12.15
N PHE A 63 16.58 21.38 -11.10
CA PHE A 63 16.52 22.82 -10.86
C PHE A 63 17.27 23.63 -11.93
N ARG A 64 18.48 23.21 -12.33
CA ARG A 64 19.23 23.85 -13.44
C ARG A 64 18.49 23.77 -14.77
N GLU A 65 17.72 22.70 -14.98
CA GLU A 65 16.80 22.53 -16.11
C GLU A 65 15.52 23.39 -15.98
N LYS A 66 15.40 24.22 -14.94
CA LYS A 66 14.26 25.09 -14.63
C LYS A 66 12.93 24.34 -14.50
N LYS A 67 12.98 23.08 -14.08
CA LYS A 67 11.77 22.24 -13.90
C LYS A 67 11.12 22.41 -12.53
N ILE A 68 11.79 23.02 -11.57
CA ILE A 68 11.25 23.32 -10.23
C ILE A 68 11.64 24.75 -9.84
N SER A 69 10.83 25.37 -8.97
CA SER A 69 11.11 26.72 -8.45
C SER A 69 12.22 26.71 -7.40
N GLN A 70 12.78 27.89 -7.08
CA GLN A 70 13.72 28.04 -5.97
C GLN A 70 13.06 27.68 -4.64
N ASN A 71 11.78 28.01 -4.45
CA ASN A 71 11.06 27.65 -3.22
C ASN A 71 10.96 26.13 -3.08
N ALA A 72 10.53 25.43 -4.13
CA ALA A 72 10.46 23.98 -4.14
C ALA A 72 11.83 23.33 -3.85
N LEU A 73 12.91 23.85 -4.44
CA LEU A 73 14.27 23.38 -4.15
C LEU A 73 14.62 23.53 -2.65
N ASN A 74 14.33 24.69 -2.07
CA ASN A 74 14.60 24.97 -0.66
C ASN A 74 13.83 24.00 0.25
N ILE A 75 12.52 23.85 0.03
CA ILE A 75 11.66 22.95 0.82
C ILE A 75 12.15 21.51 0.74
N ILE A 76 12.47 21.04 -0.47
CA ILE A 76 12.99 19.67 -0.66
C ILE A 76 14.30 19.49 0.10
N ASN A 77 15.24 20.45 0.00
CA ASN A 77 16.50 20.35 0.72
C ASN A 77 16.29 20.36 2.24
N THR A 78 15.44 21.25 2.77
CA THR A 78 15.08 21.28 4.18
C THR A 78 14.51 19.94 4.64
N VAL A 79 13.56 19.35 3.91
CA VAL A 79 12.99 18.03 4.25
C VAL A 79 14.06 16.93 4.21
N LEU A 80 14.93 16.95 3.21
CA LEU A 80 15.99 15.94 3.11
C LEU A 80 17.03 16.08 4.23
N ASP A 81 17.40 17.30 4.59
CA ASP A 81 18.41 17.58 5.61
C ASP A 81 17.91 17.39 7.03
N GLU A 82 16.73 17.92 7.33
CA GLU A 82 16.22 17.96 8.70
C GLU A 82 15.42 16.70 9.06
N ASP A 83 14.75 16.05 8.10
CA ASP A 83 13.91 14.89 8.38
C ASP A 83 14.57 13.58 7.94
N TYR A 84 14.93 13.44 6.66
CA TYR A 84 15.51 12.20 6.14
C TYR A 84 16.92 11.92 6.69
N CYS A 85 17.73 12.97 6.86
CA CYS A 85 19.09 12.86 7.42
C CYS A 85 19.13 13.00 8.95
N SER A 86 17.97 13.11 9.61
CA SER A 86 17.94 13.17 11.08
C SER A 86 18.53 11.92 11.72
N GLN A 87 19.21 12.10 12.85
CA GLN A 87 19.85 10.99 13.56
C GLN A 87 18.85 9.87 13.96
N PRO A 88 17.62 10.16 14.42
CA PRO A 88 16.64 9.13 14.72
C PRO A 88 16.25 8.28 13.50
N VAL A 89 16.28 8.85 12.29
CA VAL A 89 15.98 8.15 11.04
C VAL A 89 17.19 7.34 10.55
N ILE A 90 18.37 7.95 10.45
CA ILE A 90 19.55 7.26 9.90
C ILE A 90 20.02 6.10 10.79
N ASN A 91 19.74 6.15 12.10
CA ASN A 91 20.10 5.08 13.03
C ASN A 91 19.20 3.84 12.98
N GLN A 92 18.15 3.83 12.17
CA GLN A 92 17.26 2.66 12.08
C GLN A 92 17.88 1.54 11.22
N ASP A 93 17.60 0.30 11.63
CA ASP A 93 18.12 -0.92 10.98
C ASP A 93 17.33 -1.38 9.74
N SER A 94 16.22 -0.71 9.44
CA SER A 94 15.30 -1.11 8.37
C SER A 94 14.54 0.08 7.80
N TYR A 95 14.21 0.03 6.52
CA TYR A 95 13.46 1.09 5.88
C TYR A 95 12.05 1.23 6.48
N SER A 96 11.43 0.11 6.88
CA SER A 96 10.17 0.10 7.63
C SER A 96 10.19 1.09 8.80
N LYS A 97 11.16 0.96 9.70
CA LYS A 97 11.32 1.86 10.87
C LYS A 97 11.65 3.29 10.46
N GLN A 98 12.50 3.49 9.45
CA GLN A 98 12.77 4.83 8.91
C GLN A 98 11.50 5.51 8.45
N SER A 99 10.64 4.78 7.73
CA SER A 99 9.40 5.33 7.17
C SER A 99 8.41 5.76 8.25
N VAL A 100 8.33 5.04 9.38
CA VAL A 100 7.49 5.45 10.52
C VAL A 100 7.90 6.82 11.04
N ILE A 101 9.20 7.01 11.27
CA ILE A 101 9.74 8.26 11.81
C ILE A 101 9.61 9.40 10.81
N ILE A 102 9.99 9.18 9.54
CA ILE A 102 9.87 10.20 8.49
C ILE A 102 8.43 10.63 8.30
N ASN A 103 7.49 9.68 8.22
CA ASN A 103 6.08 10.02 8.05
C ASN A 103 5.53 10.79 9.24
N ASN A 104 5.99 10.51 10.47
CA ASN A 104 5.64 11.30 11.65
C ASN A 104 6.23 12.72 11.57
N LEU A 105 7.51 12.88 11.23
CA LEU A 105 8.15 14.19 11.09
C LEU A 105 7.47 15.05 10.01
N LEU A 106 7.22 14.46 8.84
CA LEU A 106 6.51 15.11 7.75
C LEU A 106 5.08 15.46 8.15
N TRP A 107 4.39 14.56 8.86
CA TRP A 107 3.05 14.82 9.39
C TRP A 107 3.03 16.05 10.28
N GLN A 108 3.96 16.16 11.24
CA GLN A 108 4.04 17.33 12.12
C GLN A 108 4.35 18.62 11.33
N ARG A 109 5.24 18.57 10.33
CA ARG A 109 5.56 19.73 9.48
C ARG A 109 4.41 20.22 8.60
N MET A 110 3.49 19.35 8.24
CA MET A 110 2.35 19.75 7.41
C MET A 110 1.40 20.69 8.16
N PHE A 111 1.47 20.81 9.48
CA PHE A 111 0.60 21.70 10.26
C PHE A 111 1.35 22.95 10.71
N SER A 112 0.64 24.08 10.75
CA SER A 112 1.19 25.31 11.32
C SER A 112 1.38 25.14 12.83
N ALA A 113 2.29 25.93 13.41
CA ALA A 113 2.61 25.88 14.84
C ALA A 113 1.41 26.13 15.77
N GLU A 114 0.30 26.67 15.24
CA GLU A 114 -0.93 26.93 15.98
C GLU A 114 -1.83 25.70 16.14
N ILE A 115 -1.58 24.64 15.39
CA ILE A 115 -2.36 23.39 15.43
C ILE A 115 -1.51 22.31 16.08
N ARG A 116 -2.09 21.70 17.12
CA ARG A 116 -1.55 20.48 17.72
C ARG A 116 -2.26 19.27 17.11
N VAL A 117 -1.52 18.41 16.44
CA VAL A 117 -2.01 17.15 15.90
C VAL A 117 -1.49 15.95 16.68
N PRO A 118 -2.25 14.84 16.75
CA PRO A 118 -1.73 13.60 17.31
C PRO A 118 -0.57 13.08 16.45
N ASP A 119 0.30 12.27 17.06
CA ASP A 119 1.36 11.61 16.32
C ASP A 119 0.80 10.59 15.33
N LEU A 120 1.24 10.72 14.08
CA LEU A 120 0.94 9.75 13.04
C LEU A 120 1.95 8.60 13.13
N VAL A 121 1.42 7.38 13.24
CA VAL A 121 2.22 6.14 13.28
C VAL A 121 1.71 5.19 12.20
N TYR A 122 2.56 4.87 11.24
CA TYR A 122 2.28 3.84 10.25
C TYR A 122 2.87 2.52 10.73
N ILE A 123 2.06 1.48 10.75
CA ILE A 123 2.50 0.13 11.07
C ILE A 123 2.11 -0.78 9.91
N GLU A 124 3.06 -1.61 9.47
CA GLU A 124 2.79 -2.62 8.46
C GLU A 124 1.83 -3.68 8.99
N MET A 125 0.70 -3.84 8.32
CA MET A 125 -0.30 -4.86 8.64
C MET A 125 0.33 -6.25 8.72
N GLU A 126 1.22 -6.59 7.78
CA GLU A 126 1.90 -7.88 7.75
C GLU A 126 2.73 -8.15 9.03
N GLN A 127 3.29 -7.12 9.67
CA GLN A 127 4.04 -7.28 10.91
C GLN A 127 3.15 -7.57 12.11
N ILE A 128 1.99 -6.90 12.20
CA ILE A 128 1.02 -7.16 13.26
C ILE A 128 0.43 -8.57 13.06
N VAL A 129 0.01 -8.89 11.84
CA VAL A 129 -0.55 -10.20 11.48
C VAL A 129 0.44 -11.32 11.79
N ARG A 130 1.73 -11.12 11.55
CA ARG A 130 2.77 -12.09 11.94
C ARG A 130 2.72 -12.43 13.44
N VAL A 131 2.66 -11.43 14.31
CA VAL A 131 2.62 -11.64 15.77
C VAL A 131 1.31 -12.31 16.18
N LEU A 132 0.19 -11.87 15.60
CA LEU A 132 -1.12 -12.45 15.88
C LEU A 132 -1.24 -13.90 15.42
N LEU A 133 -0.71 -14.23 14.24
CA LEU A 133 -0.67 -15.59 13.72
C LEU A 133 0.19 -16.51 14.59
N GLN A 134 1.31 -16.05 15.13
CA GLN A 134 2.10 -16.87 16.06
C GLN A 134 1.25 -17.34 17.25
N ASN A 135 0.36 -16.49 17.75
CA ASN A 135 -0.59 -16.89 18.79
C ASN A 135 -1.72 -17.78 18.25
N ASP A 136 -2.25 -17.49 17.06
CA ASP A 136 -3.35 -18.27 16.49
C ASP A 136 -2.90 -19.71 16.14
N LEU A 137 -1.67 -19.90 15.67
CA LEU A 137 -1.13 -21.18 15.23
C LEU A 137 -0.74 -22.14 16.37
N THR A 138 -0.65 -21.66 17.61
CA THR A 138 -0.46 -22.53 18.78
C THR A 138 -1.78 -23.13 19.28
N ASN A 139 -2.92 -22.63 18.79
CA ASN A 139 -4.25 -23.13 19.11
C ASN A 139 -4.92 -23.73 17.85
N PRO A 140 -4.98 -25.07 17.73
CA PRO A 140 -5.65 -25.74 16.61
C PRO A 140 -7.13 -25.37 16.43
N GLY A 141 -7.79 -24.88 17.49
CA GLY A 141 -9.18 -24.42 17.44
C GLY A 141 -9.34 -22.97 16.98
N SER A 142 -8.27 -22.20 16.84
CA SER A 142 -8.37 -20.82 16.37
C SER A 142 -8.87 -20.77 14.94
N LEU A 143 -9.65 -19.72 14.60
CA LEU A 143 -10.21 -19.58 13.25
C LEU A 143 -9.11 -19.58 12.19
N ALA A 144 -8.01 -18.85 12.43
CA ALA A 144 -6.91 -18.78 11.47
C ALA A 144 -6.20 -20.13 11.32
N CYS A 145 -5.95 -20.87 12.41
CA CYS A 145 -5.32 -22.19 12.32
C CYS A 145 -6.21 -23.18 11.54
N ARG A 146 -7.51 -23.20 11.82
CA ARG A 146 -8.47 -24.08 11.11
C ARG A 146 -8.54 -23.75 9.63
N VAL A 147 -8.73 -22.47 9.28
CA VAL A 147 -8.83 -22.05 7.87
C VAL A 147 -7.55 -22.35 7.09
N LEU A 148 -6.38 -22.21 7.72
CA LEU A 148 -5.10 -22.45 7.05
C LEU A 148 -4.73 -23.94 6.98
N PHE A 149 -4.99 -24.74 8.02
CA PHE A 149 -4.40 -26.09 8.15
C PHE A 149 -5.38 -27.25 8.19
N ASP A 150 -6.67 -27.04 8.48
CA ASP A 150 -7.68 -28.09 8.36
C ASP A 150 -7.97 -28.33 6.88
N ALA A 151 -7.53 -29.46 6.34
CA ALA A 151 -7.69 -29.78 4.91
C ALA A 151 -9.15 -29.69 4.43
N SER A 152 -10.12 -30.07 5.28
CA SER A 152 -11.54 -30.03 4.91
C SER A 152 -12.08 -28.61 4.71
N VAL A 153 -11.54 -27.65 5.48
CA VAL A 153 -11.88 -26.22 5.39
C VAL A 153 -11.05 -25.57 4.29
N ARG A 154 -9.74 -25.80 4.34
CA ARG A 154 -8.73 -25.19 3.48
C ARG A 154 -9.00 -25.47 2.02
N ASP A 155 -9.16 -26.73 1.63
CA ASP A 155 -9.24 -27.10 0.21
C ASP A 155 -10.50 -26.52 -0.45
N TYR A 156 -11.62 -26.49 0.28
CA TYR A 156 -12.84 -25.85 -0.21
C TYR A 156 -12.69 -24.33 -0.31
N LEU A 157 -12.02 -23.70 0.66
CA LEU A 157 -11.72 -22.27 0.59
C LEU A 157 -10.82 -21.93 -0.60
N LEU A 158 -9.82 -22.78 -0.86
CA LEU A 158 -8.93 -22.66 -2.03
C LEU A 158 -9.71 -22.65 -3.34
N ASP A 159 -10.81 -23.39 -3.44
CA ASP A 159 -11.70 -23.41 -4.60
C ASP A 159 -12.56 -22.13 -4.66
N MET A 160 -13.20 -21.76 -3.54
CA MET A 160 -14.11 -20.61 -3.51
C MET A 160 -13.44 -19.28 -3.81
N LEU A 161 -12.16 -19.13 -3.47
CA LEU A 161 -11.40 -17.89 -3.63
C LEU A 161 -10.47 -17.89 -4.85
N ASP A 162 -10.53 -18.94 -5.69
CA ASP A 162 -9.77 -18.97 -6.93
C ASP A 162 -10.29 -17.90 -7.91
N GLY A 163 -9.39 -17.03 -8.37
CA GLY A 163 -9.72 -15.91 -9.26
C GLY A 163 -10.33 -14.69 -8.56
N VAL A 164 -10.59 -14.75 -7.25
CA VAL A 164 -11.06 -13.59 -6.48
C VAL A 164 -9.92 -12.58 -6.37
N ARG A 165 -10.22 -11.30 -6.64
CA ARG A 165 -9.24 -10.22 -6.55
C ARG A 165 -8.59 -10.19 -5.17
N GLY A 166 -7.27 -10.02 -5.11
CA GLY A 166 -6.54 -10.01 -3.84
C GLY A 166 -6.28 -11.41 -3.24
N CYS A 167 -6.80 -12.48 -3.84
CA CYS A 167 -6.50 -13.87 -3.48
C CYS A 167 -5.45 -14.47 -4.45
N TRP A 168 -5.77 -15.60 -5.09
CA TRP A 168 -4.88 -16.37 -5.95
C TRP A 168 -5.55 -16.77 -7.26
N ASN A 169 -4.75 -17.15 -8.24
CA ASN A 169 -5.19 -17.84 -9.44
C ASN A 169 -4.47 -19.20 -9.53
N ARG A 170 -5.21 -20.28 -9.31
CA ARG A 170 -4.68 -21.65 -9.22
C ARG A 170 -4.04 -22.09 -10.52
N LYS A 171 -4.68 -21.81 -11.66
CA LYS A 171 -4.13 -22.16 -12.99
C LYS A 171 -2.75 -21.54 -13.18
N ASN A 172 -2.58 -20.27 -12.83
CA ASN A 172 -1.31 -19.56 -12.97
C ASN A 172 -0.25 -20.10 -11.99
N LEU A 173 -0.65 -20.36 -10.73
CA LEU A 173 0.23 -20.92 -9.70
C LEU A 173 0.73 -22.32 -10.05
N VAL A 174 -0.16 -23.22 -10.48
CA VAL A 174 0.19 -24.58 -10.92
C VAL A 174 1.10 -24.53 -12.14
N SER A 175 0.80 -23.68 -13.14
CA SER A 175 1.65 -23.48 -14.31
C SER A 175 3.05 -23.02 -13.91
N MET A 176 3.15 -22.12 -12.95
CA MET A 176 4.44 -21.63 -12.46
C MET A 176 5.22 -22.74 -11.76
N VAL A 177 4.59 -23.52 -10.86
CA VAL A 177 5.25 -24.64 -10.17
C VAL A 177 5.79 -25.65 -11.19
N ASN A 178 5.01 -25.96 -12.23
CA ASN A 178 5.41 -26.94 -13.25
C ASN A 178 6.52 -26.45 -14.19
N THR A 179 6.58 -25.15 -14.47
CA THR A 179 7.51 -24.60 -15.49
C THR A 179 8.70 -23.86 -14.90
N GLY A 180 8.67 -23.56 -13.60
CA GLY A 180 9.61 -22.64 -12.95
C GLY A 180 9.51 -21.20 -13.45
N LYS A 181 8.50 -20.87 -14.27
CA LYS A 181 8.36 -19.55 -14.90
C LYS A 181 7.20 -18.79 -14.27
N ARG A 182 7.53 -17.65 -13.69
CA ARG A 182 6.53 -16.69 -13.20
C ARG A 182 5.76 -16.10 -14.37
N LEU A 183 4.44 -16.25 -14.35
CA LEU A 183 3.55 -15.53 -15.26
C LEU A 183 3.45 -14.07 -14.80
N ARG A 184 3.57 -13.14 -15.74
CA ARG A 184 3.54 -11.69 -15.46
C ARG A 184 2.15 -11.15 -15.10
N HIS A 185 1.10 -11.97 -15.20
CA HIS A 185 -0.28 -11.62 -14.89
C HIS A 185 -0.65 -11.91 -13.43
N GLU A 186 -1.81 -11.41 -12.99
CA GLU A 186 -2.39 -11.50 -11.64
C GLU A 186 -2.47 -12.94 -11.11
N THR A 187 -1.34 -13.43 -10.60
CA THR A 187 -1.21 -14.80 -10.10
C THR A 187 -1.66 -14.89 -8.64
N GLY A 188 -1.45 -13.82 -7.87
CA GLY A 188 -1.68 -13.84 -6.43
C GLY A 188 -0.80 -14.85 -5.70
N THR A 189 -1.19 -15.24 -4.49
CA THR A 189 -0.48 -16.26 -3.70
C THR A 189 -1.44 -16.97 -2.75
N VAL A 190 -1.23 -18.26 -2.51
CA VAL A 190 -1.99 -19.00 -1.49
C VAL A 190 -1.41 -18.71 -0.11
N PHE A 191 -2.19 -17.99 0.71
CA PHE A 191 -1.96 -17.63 2.11
C PHE A 191 -0.71 -16.81 2.45
N PHE A 192 0.44 -17.07 1.83
CA PHE A 192 1.70 -16.41 2.13
C PHE A 192 2.45 -16.11 0.83
N TRP A 193 3.17 -15.00 0.80
CA TRP A 193 4.21 -14.75 -0.18
C TRP A 193 5.53 -15.29 0.37
N GLY A 194 6.36 -15.90 -0.46
CA GLY A 194 7.78 -16.05 -0.16
C GLY A 194 8.52 -14.73 -0.37
N ALA A 195 9.68 -14.59 0.25
CA ALA A 195 10.61 -13.49 -0.01
C ALA A 195 11.91 -14.02 -0.62
N ASP A 196 12.36 -13.42 -1.72
CA ASP A 196 13.71 -13.67 -2.26
C ASP A 196 14.77 -12.92 -1.43
N GLU A 197 16.06 -13.16 -1.74
CA GLU A 197 17.19 -12.51 -1.06
C GLU A 197 17.17 -10.97 -1.16
N LEU A 198 16.44 -10.42 -2.13
CA LEU A 198 16.27 -8.98 -2.36
C LEU A 198 14.94 -8.45 -1.81
N GLY A 199 14.22 -9.27 -1.04
CA GLY A 199 12.95 -8.94 -0.41
C GLY A 199 11.80 -8.78 -1.40
N ARG A 200 11.88 -9.38 -2.58
CA ARG A 200 10.79 -9.38 -3.56
C ARG A 200 9.86 -10.56 -3.30
N ARG A 201 8.58 -10.38 -3.66
CA ARG A 201 7.55 -11.40 -3.44
C ARG A 201 7.65 -12.55 -4.44
N ILE A 202 7.69 -13.76 -3.88
CA ILE A 202 7.55 -15.03 -4.58
C ILE A 202 6.12 -15.54 -4.35
N PRO A 203 5.28 -15.69 -5.39
CA PRO A 203 3.98 -16.35 -5.24
C PRO A 203 4.16 -17.82 -4.85
N LEU A 204 3.33 -18.30 -3.93
CA LEU A 204 3.38 -19.65 -3.37
C LEU A 204 2.06 -20.38 -3.61
N TYR A 205 2.17 -21.69 -3.76
CA TYR A 205 1.05 -22.63 -3.87
C TYR A 205 1.29 -23.83 -2.95
N ILE A 206 0.21 -24.49 -2.52
CA ILE A 206 0.32 -25.71 -1.72
C ILE A 206 0.43 -26.91 -2.67
N VAL A 207 1.48 -27.71 -2.50
CA VAL A 207 1.73 -28.93 -3.27
C VAL A 207 1.89 -30.09 -2.30
N THR A 208 1.05 -31.12 -2.48
CA THR A 208 1.16 -32.38 -1.74
C THR A 208 2.12 -33.32 -2.49
N ASP A 209 3.12 -33.84 -1.81
CA ASP A 209 4.04 -34.82 -2.39
C ASP A 209 3.45 -36.24 -2.42
N SER A 210 4.19 -37.19 -3.00
CA SER A 210 3.77 -38.60 -3.08
C SER A 210 3.65 -39.31 -1.73
N ARG A 211 4.16 -38.71 -0.64
CA ARG A 211 4.06 -39.22 0.73
C ARG A 211 2.90 -38.56 1.50
N GLY A 212 2.11 -37.71 0.85
CA GLY A 212 1.02 -36.99 1.48
C GLY A 212 1.45 -35.77 2.32
N SER A 213 2.70 -35.32 2.17
CA SER A 213 3.19 -34.13 2.88
C SER A 213 2.96 -32.86 2.05
N ASP A 214 2.38 -31.84 2.66
CA ASP A 214 2.12 -30.56 2.02
C ASP A 214 3.36 -29.63 2.07
N PHE A 215 3.58 -28.89 1.01
CA PHE A 215 4.64 -27.89 0.87
C PHE A 215 4.12 -26.59 0.27
N LEU A 216 4.63 -25.46 0.76
CA LEU A 216 4.55 -24.20 0.04
C LEU A 216 5.64 -24.17 -1.03
N TRP A 217 5.24 -23.96 -2.29
CA TRP A 217 6.12 -24.02 -3.45
C TRP A 217 5.88 -22.81 -4.36
N GLY A 218 6.97 -22.14 -4.76
CA GLY A 218 6.96 -21.08 -5.75
C GLY A 218 8.23 -21.02 -6.60
N ALA A 219 8.30 -20.00 -7.45
CA ALA A 219 9.50 -19.65 -8.20
C ALA A 219 9.69 -18.12 -8.25
N ASP A 220 10.92 -17.65 -8.10
CA ASP A 220 11.25 -16.23 -8.19
C ASP A 220 11.25 -15.72 -9.65
N ASP A 221 11.58 -14.44 -9.85
CA ASP A 221 11.64 -13.83 -11.19
C ASP A 221 12.77 -14.40 -12.07
N CYS A 222 13.75 -15.06 -11.47
CA CYS A 222 14.86 -15.74 -12.15
C CYS A 222 14.56 -17.22 -12.44
N GLY A 223 13.44 -17.73 -11.94
CA GLY A 223 13.04 -19.14 -12.04
C GLY A 223 13.69 -20.04 -10.99
N ASN A 224 14.32 -19.47 -9.96
CA ASN A 224 14.82 -20.26 -8.83
C ASN A 224 13.63 -20.76 -8.02
N ILE A 225 13.66 -22.07 -7.72
CA ILE A 225 12.61 -22.71 -6.95
C ILE A 225 12.72 -22.33 -5.48
N TRP A 226 11.57 -21.97 -4.90
CA TRP A 226 11.41 -21.73 -3.48
C TRP A 226 10.46 -22.78 -2.90
N LYS A 227 10.85 -23.45 -1.82
CA LYS A 227 10.07 -24.52 -1.20
C LYS A 227 10.23 -24.55 0.31
N MET A 228 9.13 -24.74 1.04
CA MET A 228 9.11 -24.89 2.50
C MET A 228 8.02 -25.90 2.90
N PRO A 229 8.22 -26.76 3.91
CA PRO A 229 7.14 -27.61 4.43
C PRO A 229 5.94 -26.78 4.87
N TYR A 230 4.73 -27.27 4.61
CA TYR A 230 3.49 -26.61 4.99
C TYR A 230 2.87 -27.28 6.21
N ASN A 231 3.33 -26.85 7.37
CA ASN A 231 2.79 -27.19 8.69
C ASN A 231 2.93 -25.98 9.62
N THR A 232 2.28 -26.02 10.78
CA THR A 232 2.25 -24.93 11.75
C THR A 232 3.66 -24.49 12.15
N ASP A 233 4.55 -25.43 12.49
CA ASP A 233 5.90 -25.14 12.95
C ASP A 233 6.74 -24.44 11.89
N SER A 234 6.71 -24.94 10.66
CA SER A 234 7.45 -24.38 9.53
C SER A 234 6.92 -22.99 9.15
N VAL A 235 5.60 -22.79 9.21
CA VAL A 235 5.00 -21.47 8.96
C VAL A 235 5.34 -20.49 10.07
N MET A 236 5.29 -20.90 11.35
CA MET A 236 5.70 -20.05 12.48
C MET A 236 7.17 -19.63 12.36
N GLN A 237 8.06 -20.57 12.01
CA GLN A 237 9.47 -20.29 11.80
C GLN A 237 9.69 -19.36 10.61
N GLY A 238 9.06 -19.65 9.47
CA GLY A 238 9.19 -18.83 8.26
C GLY A 238 8.68 -17.40 8.44
N LEU A 239 7.63 -17.22 9.25
CA LEU A 239 7.12 -15.91 9.67
C LEU A 239 8.15 -15.18 10.56
N TYR A 240 8.72 -15.87 11.56
CA TYR A 240 9.73 -15.32 12.46
C TYR A 240 10.97 -14.83 11.69
N GLU A 241 11.49 -15.67 10.79
CA GLU A 241 12.65 -15.40 9.94
C GLU A 241 12.38 -14.42 8.80
N LYS A 242 11.11 -14.03 8.59
CA LYS A 242 10.66 -13.18 7.47
C LYS A 242 10.90 -13.80 6.08
N ASN A 243 11.00 -15.12 6.02
CA ASN A 243 11.10 -15.90 4.78
C ASN A 243 9.75 -16.00 4.06
N ILE A 244 8.65 -15.88 4.83
CA ILE A 244 7.30 -15.71 4.31
C ILE A 244 6.63 -14.47 4.87
N ILE A 245 5.72 -13.91 4.08
CA ILE A 245 4.96 -12.70 4.39
C ILE A 245 3.47 -13.05 4.26
N PRO A 246 2.62 -12.72 5.25
CA PRO A 246 1.17 -12.90 5.12
C PRO A 246 0.61 -12.30 3.82
N SER A 247 -0.22 -13.08 3.12
CA SER A 247 -0.98 -12.58 1.97
C SER A 247 -2.06 -11.59 2.42
N LEU A 248 -2.63 -10.85 1.47
CA LEU A 248 -3.75 -9.96 1.73
C LEU A 248 -4.92 -10.69 2.38
N PHE A 249 -5.28 -11.87 1.84
CA PHE A 249 -6.31 -12.74 2.43
C PHE A 249 -5.98 -13.10 3.88
N THR A 250 -4.75 -13.55 4.15
CA THR A 250 -4.33 -13.95 5.50
C THR A 250 -4.38 -12.78 6.47
N CYS A 251 -4.01 -11.57 6.02
CA CYS A 251 -4.15 -10.39 6.85
C CYS A 251 -5.60 -10.11 7.26
N PHE A 252 -6.56 -10.21 6.32
CA PHE A 252 -7.97 -10.02 6.63
C PHE A 252 -8.59 -11.17 7.41
N LEU A 253 -8.12 -12.41 7.19
CA LEU A 253 -8.48 -13.55 8.03
C LEU A 253 -8.10 -13.28 9.49
N THR A 254 -6.89 -12.81 9.75
CA THR A 254 -6.39 -12.55 11.10
C THR A 254 -7.04 -11.33 11.76
N PHE A 255 -7.23 -10.23 11.01
CA PHE A 255 -7.80 -8.99 11.55
C PHE A 255 -9.32 -8.96 11.55
N SER A 256 -9.91 -9.04 10.36
CA SER A 256 -11.33 -8.83 10.19
C SER A 256 -12.11 -10.04 10.68
N PHE A 257 -11.75 -11.24 10.25
CA PHE A 257 -12.57 -12.42 10.53
C PHE A 257 -12.30 -13.04 11.89
N ALA A 258 -11.03 -13.20 12.29
CA ALA A 258 -10.69 -13.81 13.57
C ALA A 258 -10.87 -12.86 14.76
N ARG A 259 -10.89 -11.53 14.55
CA ARG A 259 -10.92 -10.53 15.63
C ARG A 259 -12.01 -9.47 15.47
N GLY A 260 -12.80 -9.50 14.41
CA GLY A 260 -13.89 -8.55 14.19
C GLY A 260 -13.45 -7.13 13.88
N LEU A 261 -12.19 -6.90 13.51
CA LEU A 261 -11.72 -5.56 13.20
C LEU A 261 -12.31 -5.06 11.88
N VAL A 262 -12.92 -3.88 11.95
CA VAL A 262 -13.41 -3.17 10.76
C VAL A 262 -12.21 -2.53 10.06
N CYS A 263 -11.85 -3.09 8.91
CA CYS A 263 -10.78 -2.54 8.08
C CYS A 263 -11.34 -1.49 7.13
N ILE A 264 -10.66 -0.36 7.04
CA ILE A 264 -10.97 0.73 6.11
C ILE A 264 -9.82 0.79 5.11
N GLY A 265 -10.12 0.77 3.81
CA GLY A 265 -9.08 0.70 2.78
C GLY A 265 -9.49 1.29 1.44
N GLY A 266 -8.71 0.91 0.42
CA GLY A 266 -8.80 1.44 -0.95
C GLY A 266 -10.08 1.08 -1.70
N ASP A 267 -10.28 1.71 -2.86
CA ASP A 267 -11.51 1.62 -3.69
C ASP A 267 -12.00 0.19 -3.93
N PHE A 268 -11.07 -0.76 -4.05
CA PHE A 268 -11.38 -2.16 -4.37
C PHE A 268 -11.59 -3.05 -3.14
N GLN A 269 -11.34 -2.56 -1.92
CA GLN A 269 -11.44 -3.37 -0.71
C GLN A 269 -12.85 -3.92 -0.48
N GLY A 270 -13.87 -3.07 -0.67
CA GLY A 270 -15.26 -3.46 -0.49
C GLY A 270 -15.67 -4.68 -1.33
N GLU A 271 -15.10 -4.79 -2.54
CA GLU A 271 -15.39 -5.88 -3.46
C GLU A 271 -14.75 -7.20 -3.03
N TYR A 272 -13.42 -7.22 -2.84
CA TYR A 272 -12.73 -8.48 -2.54
C TYR A 272 -12.95 -8.92 -1.09
N LEU A 273 -13.01 -8.00 -0.12
CA LEU A 273 -13.14 -8.35 1.29
C LEU A 273 -14.51 -8.95 1.59
N ALA A 274 -15.56 -8.46 0.92
CA ALA A 274 -16.89 -9.04 0.99
C ALA A 274 -16.94 -10.47 0.40
N GLN A 275 -16.20 -10.74 -0.67
CA GLN A 275 -16.08 -12.10 -1.23
C GLN A 275 -15.32 -13.04 -0.30
N MET A 276 -14.20 -12.57 0.27
CA MET A 276 -13.44 -13.31 1.29
C MET A 276 -14.32 -13.65 2.49
N LYS A 277 -15.12 -12.69 2.99
CA LYS A 277 -16.06 -12.90 4.09
C LYS A 277 -17.07 -14.00 3.78
N LYS A 278 -17.74 -13.91 2.63
CA LYS A 278 -18.74 -14.89 2.20
C LYS A 278 -18.14 -16.30 2.10
N ALA A 279 -16.92 -16.42 1.58
CA ALA A 279 -16.24 -17.71 1.46
C ALA A 279 -15.91 -18.30 2.83
N VAL A 280 -15.31 -17.51 3.74
CA VAL A 280 -14.95 -17.97 5.09
C VAL A 280 -16.19 -18.34 5.91
N ALA A 281 -17.21 -17.48 5.96
CA ALA A 281 -18.46 -17.81 6.65
C ALA A 281 -19.14 -19.06 6.05
N GLY A 282 -19.24 -19.12 4.72
CA GLY A 282 -19.87 -20.24 4.02
C GLY A 282 -19.21 -21.59 4.32
N ILE A 283 -17.88 -21.65 4.39
CA ILE A 283 -17.19 -22.91 4.72
C ILE A 283 -17.32 -23.26 6.20
N LEU A 284 -17.28 -22.31 7.12
CA LEU A 284 -17.47 -22.57 8.55
C LEU A 284 -18.87 -23.15 8.81
N LYS A 285 -19.90 -22.57 8.20
CA LYS A 285 -21.26 -23.11 8.27
C LYS A 285 -21.35 -24.53 7.71
N LYS A 286 -20.71 -24.78 6.57
CA LYS A 286 -20.71 -26.09 5.91
C LYS A 286 -19.99 -27.17 6.73
N THR A 287 -18.97 -26.80 7.52
CA THR A 287 -18.25 -27.72 8.41
C THR A 287 -18.84 -27.80 9.83
N GLY A 288 -19.99 -27.16 10.07
CA GLY A 288 -20.73 -27.25 11.33
C GLY A 288 -20.32 -26.22 12.40
N ASP A 289 -19.49 -25.24 12.06
CA ASP A 289 -19.12 -24.14 12.94
C ASP A 289 -20.01 -22.91 12.69
N GLU A 290 -21.26 -23.02 13.12
CA GLU A 290 -22.27 -21.98 12.93
C GLU A 290 -21.96 -20.71 13.73
N GLU A 291 -21.36 -20.85 14.92
CA GLU A 291 -21.00 -19.72 15.78
C GLU A 291 -19.95 -18.83 15.11
N SER A 292 -18.82 -19.40 14.68
CA SER A 292 -17.78 -18.62 14.01
C SER A 292 -18.26 -18.09 12.66
N SER A 293 -19.12 -18.84 11.95
CA SER A 293 -19.75 -18.34 10.72
C SER A 293 -20.52 -17.05 10.98
N LEU A 294 -21.37 -17.02 12.01
CA LEU A 294 -22.19 -15.85 12.34
C LEU A 294 -21.32 -14.64 12.75
N ILE A 295 -20.25 -14.87 13.51
CA ILE A 295 -19.29 -13.82 13.85
C ILE A 295 -18.67 -13.23 12.58
N VAL A 296 -18.20 -14.07 11.66
CA VAL A 296 -17.58 -13.63 10.41
C VAL A 296 -18.59 -12.88 9.53
N GLU A 297 -19.84 -13.34 9.43
CA GLU A 297 -20.89 -12.69 8.62
C GLU A 297 -21.17 -11.25 9.06
N ASN A 298 -21.12 -11.00 10.37
CA ASN A 298 -21.37 -9.70 10.98
C ASN A 298 -20.21 -8.70 10.83
N VAL A 299 -19.05 -9.14 10.34
CA VAL A 299 -17.92 -8.24 10.07
C VAL A 299 -18.29 -7.27 8.94
N ARG A 300 -18.09 -5.99 9.19
CA ARG A 300 -18.30 -4.93 8.20
C ARG A 300 -17.12 -4.88 7.24
N THR A 301 -17.40 -4.99 5.94
CA THR A 301 -16.38 -5.12 4.88
C THR A 301 -16.53 -4.08 3.77
N ASP A 302 -17.49 -3.16 3.90
CA ASP A 302 -17.90 -2.20 2.87
C ASP A 302 -17.46 -0.76 3.18
N ILE A 303 -16.51 -0.56 4.11
CA ILE A 303 -15.97 0.75 4.43
C ILE A 303 -14.74 1.04 3.57
N TYR A 304 -14.72 2.25 3.04
CA TYR A 304 -13.72 2.77 2.11
C TYR A 304 -13.25 4.15 2.59
N GLN A 305 -11.95 4.41 2.45
CA GLN A 305 -11.32 5.71 2.73
C GLN A 305 -10.10 5.89 1.83
N ASP A 306 -10.32 6.06 0.54
CA ASP A 306 -9.26 6.36 -0.42
C ASP A 306 -9.80 7.42 -1.40
N GLY A 307 -8.93 8.03 -2.20
CA GLY A 307 -9.34 8.97 -3.25
C GLY A 307 -9.99 10.29 -2.80
N MET A 308 -9.99 10.63 -1.51
CA MET A 308 -10.43 11.95 -1.03
C MET A 308 -9.23 12.91 -0.95
N ILE A 309 -9.32 14.07 -1.60
CA ILE A 309 -8.30 15.11 -1.51
C ILE A 309 -8.95 16.43 -1.06
N ALA A 310 -8.37 17.06 -0.04
CA ALA A 310 -8.90 18.30 0.54
C ALA A 310 -8.00 19.53 0.30
N PHE A 311 -6.78 19.33 -0.21
CA PHE A 311 -5.79 20.38 -0.42
C PHE A 311 -5.35 20.39 -1.90
N MET A 312 -5.45 21.55 -2.53
CA MET A 312 -5.07 21.79 -3.92
C MET A 312 -4.09 22.96 -4.01
N CYS A 313 -3.36 23.09 -5.11
CA CYS A 313 -2.61 24.29 -5.44
C CYS A 313 -2.96 24.80 -6.85
N PRO A 314 -2.89 26.11 -7.10
CA PRO A 314 -3.07 26.67 -8.43
C PRO A 314 -1.91 26.28 -9.34
N PHE A 315 -2.21 25.98 -10.60
CA PHE A 315 -1.20 25.67 -11.60
C PHE A 315 -1.49 26.38 -12.93
N LYS A 316 -0.50 27.09 -13.47
CA LYS A 316 -0.58 27.90 -14.71
C LYS A 316 -1.85 28.79 -14.78
N GLU A 317 -2.30 29.32 -13.64
CA GLU A 317 -3.51 30.16 -13.46
C GLU A 317 -4.86 29.55 -13.91
N LYS A 318 -4.87 28.37 -14.53
CA LYS A 318 -6.03 27.77 -15.19
C LYS A 318 -6.44 26.41 -14.63
N PHE A 319 -5.66 25.89 -13.69
CA PHE A 319 -5.82 24.54 -13.18
C PHE A 319 -5.74 24.55 -11.64
N LEU A 320 -6.51 23.67 -11.00
CA LEU A 320 -6.23 23.20 -9.66
C LEU A 320 -5.69 21.78 -9.74
N ILE A 321 -4.55 21.55 -9.09
CA ILE A 321 -3.90 20.24 -8.98
C ILE A 321 -3.74 19.88 -7.51
N PRO A 322 -3.52 18.61 -7.15
CA PRO A 322 -3.31 18.22 -5.76
C PRO A 322 -2.12 18.96 -5.12
N ALA A 323 -2.29 19.41 -3.88
CA ALA A 323 -1.18 19.84 -3.04
C ALA A 323 -0.74 18.64 -2.19
N GLY A 324 0.45 18.11 -2.48
CA GLY A 324 1.08 17.07 -1.69
C GLY A 324 1.78 17.63 -0.45
N THR A 325 2.49 16.77 0.27
CA THR A 325 3.20 17.14 1.50
C THR A 325 4.19 18.28 1.28
N LEU A 326 4.94 18.28 0.17
CA LEU A 326 5.91 19.33 -0.12
C LEU A 326 5.24 20.68 -0.41
N GLU A 327 4.13 20.69 -1.16
CA GLU A 327 3.37 21.91 -1.42
C GLU A 327 2.74 22.47 -0.14
N ILE A 328 2.18 21.59 0.70
CA ILE A 328 1.57 22.00 1.98
C ILE A 328 2.63 22.63 2.89
N ILE A 329 3.77 21.96 3.10
CA ILE A 329 4.88 22.49 3.90
C ILE A 329 5.38 23.82 3.31
N GLY A 330 5.54 23.88 1.99
CA GLY A 330 6.01 25.06 1.27
C GLY A 330 5.13 26.29 1.39
N SER A 331 3.83 26.08 1.58
CA SER A 331 2.82 27.12 1.76
C SER A 331 2.66 27.60 3.21
N GLY A 332 3.52 27.14 4.14
CA GLY A 332 3.46 27.50 5.56
C GLY A 332 2.64 26.54 6.43
N GLY A 333 2.28 25.36 5.90
CA GLY A 333 1.51 24.33 6.61
C GLY A 333 -0.01 24.56 6.58
N ILE A 334 -0.73 23.64 7.21
CA ILE A 334 -2.19 23.64 7.41
C ILE A 334 -2.49 24.51 8.62
N THR A 335 -3.34 25.51 8.43
CA THR A 335 -3.79 26.47 9.44
C THR A 335 -5.17 26.10 10.00
N LYS A 336 -5.61 26.78 11.06
CA LYS A 336 -6.96 26.55 11.63
C LYS A 336 -8.07 26.84 10.62
N GLY A 337 -7.94 27.91 9.84
CA GLY A 337 -8.89 28.23 8.78
C GLY A 337 -8.93 27.18 7.68
N ASP A 338 -7.80 26.56 7.35
CA ASP A 338 -7.78 25.42 6.43
C ASP A 338 -8.56 24.24 7.00
N MET A 339 -8.35 23.89 8.27
CA MET A 339 -9.06 22.79 8.94
C MET A 339 -10.57 23.03 8.98
N GLU A 340 -11.00 24.25 9.31
CA GLU A 340 -12.42 24.63 9.27
C GLU A 340 -13.01 24.46 7.86
N LYS A 341 -12.25 24.84 6.83
CA LYS A 341 -12.68 24.65 5.44
C LYS A 341 -12.79 23.17 5.06
N VAL A 342 -11.79 22.35 5.41
CA VAL A 342 -11.81 20.89 5.18
C VAL A 342 -13.01 20.23 5.89
N LEU A 343 -13.30 20.61 7.14
CA LEU A 343 -14.42 20.05 7.90
C LEU A 343 -15.80 20.45 7.34
N ASN A 344 -15.86 21.54 6.57
CA ASN A 344 -17.08 21.97 5.87
C ASN A 344 -17.22 21.38 4.45
N MET A 345 -16.21 20.66 3.94
CA MET A 345 -16.32 19.98 2.66
C MET A 345 -17.18 18.72 2.79
N SER A 346 -18.03 18.49 1.81
CA SER A 346 -18.70 17.19 1.68
C SER A 346 -17.73 16.10 1.19
N VAL A 347 -18.02 14.85 1.52
CA VAL A 347 -17.30 13.68 1.01
C VAL A 347 -17.28 13.66 -0.52
N MET A 348 -18.40 14.05 -1.16
CA MET A 348 -18.49 14.16 -2.62
C MET A 348 -17.50 15.18 -3.18
N GLU A 349 -17.37 16.36 -2.57
CA GLU A 349 -16.43 17.39 -3.03
C GLU A 349 -14.98 16.94 -2.91
N ALA A 350 -14.63 16.27 -1.81
CA ALA A 350 -13.30 15.69 -1.62
C ALA A 350 -12.99 14.61 -2.67
N HIS A 351 -13.98 13.81 -3.09
CA HIS A 351 -13.82 12.85 -4.18
C HIS A 351 -13.70 13.50 -5.54
N ILE A 352 -14.51 14.53 -5.85
CA ILE A 352 -14.39 15.29 -7.10
C ILE A 352 -12.97 15.84 -7.24
N ALA A 353 -12.40 16.37 -6.15
CA ALA A 353 -11.01 16.81 -6.13
C ALA A 353 -10.01 15.66 -6.34
N GLY A 354 -10.29 14.50 -5.73
CA GLY A 354 -9.46 13.30 -5.85
C GLY A 354 -9.49 12.60 -7.22
N LEU A 355 -10.49 12.89 -8.07
CA LEU A 355 -10.55 12.35 -9.44
C LEU A 355 -9.27 12.61 -10.24
N PHE A 356 -8.52 13.67 -9.92
CA PHE A 356 -7.22 13.92 -10.57
C PHE A 356 -6.26 12.72 -10.49
N GLU A 357 -6.29 11.97 -9.38
CA GLU A 357 -5.46 10.78 -9.17
C GLU A 357 -6.21 9.48 -9.43
N THR A 358 -7.48 9.38 -9.01
CA THR A 358 -8.23 8.12 -8.99
C THR A 358 -9.02 7.82 -10.27
N PHE A 359 -9.22 8.80 -11.16
CA PHE A 359 -10.04 8.61 -12.36
C PHE A 359 -9.50 7.49 -13.27
N LYS A 360 -8.17 7.33 -13.34
CA LYS A 360 -7.55 6.24 -14.09
C LYS A 360 -7.89 4.87 -13.50
N ASP A 361 -7.97 4.77 -12.17
CA ASP A 361 -8.16 3.52 -11.44
C ASP A 361 -9.61 3.04 -11.57
N ALA A 362 -10.55 3.98 -11.69
CA ALA A 362 -11.94 3.72 -12.09
C ALA A 362 -12.12 3.35 -13.58
N GLY A 363 -11.04 3.24 -14.36
CA GLY A 363 -11.08 2.95 -15.79
C GLY A 363 -11.51 4.15 -16.66
N GLY A 364 -11.66 5.33 -16.08
CA GLY A 364 -12.11 6.54 -16.78
C GLY A 364 -11.18 6.97 -17.92
N HIS A 365 -9.89 6.70 -17.81
CA HIS A 365 -8.91 6.96 -18.88
C HIS A 365 -9.20 6.21 -20.19
N LYS A 366 -10.01 5.13 -20.15
CA LYS A 366 -10.44 4.40 -21.36
C LYS A 366 -11.61 5.09 -22.08
N LEU A 367 -12.30 6.00 -21.40
CA LEU A 367 -13.47 6.73 -21.89
C LEU A 367 -13.14 8.14 -22.38
N TYR A 368 -11.92 8.62 -22.12
CA TYR A 368 -11.48 9.99 -22.43
C TYR A 368 -10.19 9.97 -23.26
N ASP A 369 -9.95 11.09 -23.93
CA ASP A 369 -8.74 11.36 -24.72
C ASP A 369 -7.46 11.39 -23.86
N PHE A 370 -6.32 11.59 -24.53
CA PHE A 370 -5.02 11.74 -23.88
C PHE A 370 -4.93 12.95 -22.93
N GLU A 371 -5.91 13.85 -22.83
CA GLU A 371 -5.83 15.09 -22.04
C GLU A 371 -6.76 15.12 -20.82
N TRP A 372 -7.27 13.96 -20.39
CA TRP A 372 -8.26 13.86 -19.31
C TRP A 372 -7.85 14.58 -18.02
N LYS A 373 -6.57 14.55 -17.62
CA LYS A 373 -6.11 15.26 -16.40
C LYS A 373 -6.28 16.77 -16.49
N GLU A 374 -6.08 17.37 -17.66
CA GLU A 374 -6.29 18.80 -17.84
C GLU A 374 -7.77 19.18 -17.73
N LYS A 375 -8.64 18.36 -18.33
CA LYS A 375 -10.09 18.55 -18.23
C LYS A 375 -10.52 18.49 -16.77
N ILE A 376 -10.10 17.46 -16.04
CA ILE A 376 -10.40 17.30 -14.62
C ILE A 376 -9.86 18.48 -13.81
N ALA A 377 -8.61 18.91 -14.01
CA ALA A 377 -8.04 20.03 -13.27
C ALA A 377 -8.76 21.37 -13.53
N ARG A 378 -9.25 21.60 -14.76
CA ARG A 378 -10.10 22.76 -15.11
C ARG A 378 -11.47 22.68 -14.44
N ASP A 379 -12.09 21.49 -14.46
CA ASP A 379 -13.40 21.29 -13.83
C ASP A 379 -13.33 21.41 -12.30
N ILE A 380 -12.27 20.89 -11.67
CA ILE A 380 -12.01 21.09 -10.23
C ILE A 380 -11.90 22.58 -9.90
N LEU A 381 -11.12 23.36 -10.67
CA LEU A 381 -11.03 24.82 -10.47
C LEU A 381 -12.43 25.45 -10.51
N ARG A 382 -13.20 25.18 -11.56
CA ARG A 382 -14.54 25.75 -11.73
C ARG A 382 -15.49 25.36 -10.59
N LEU A 383 -15.48 24.09 -10.19
CA LEU A 383 -16.47 23.55 -9.24
C LEU A 383 -16.10 23.79 -7.77
N LEU A 384 -14.80 23.81 -7.45
CA LEU A 384 -14.33 23.69 -6.07
C LEU A 384 -13.50 24.87 -5.56
N HIS A 385 -13.09 25.84 -6.37
CA HIS A 385 -12.15 26.89 -5.93
C HIS A 385 -12.57 27.63 -4.64
N GLU A 386 -13.86 27.93 -4.46
CA GLU A 386 -14.34 28.58 -3.23
C GLU A 386 -14.47 27.62 -2.05
N LYS A 387 -14.56 26.31 -2.33
CA LYS A 387 -14.92 25.27 -1.34
C LYS A 387 -13.72 24.46 -0.84
N ILE A 388 -12.68 24.31 -1.65
CA ILE A 388 -11.48 23.53 -1.30
C ILE A 388 -10.39 24.41 -0.70
N VAL A 389 -9.49 23.82 0.10
CA VAL A 389 -8.30 24.53 0.56
C VAL A 389 -7.32 24.69 -0.59
N ILE A 390 -6.89 25.93 -0.82
CA ILE A 390 -5.89 26.27 -1.84
C ILE A 390 -4.59 26.68 -1.14
N LYS A 391 -3.52 25.94 -1.44
CA LYS A 391 -2.15 26.22 -1.01
C LYS A 391 -1.39 26.94 -2.11
N TYR A 392 -0.62 27.95 -1.72
CA TYR A 392 0.23 28.74 -2.62
C TYR A 392 1.70 28.46 -2.28
N PRO A 393 2.26 27.35 -2.78
CA PRO A 393 3.63 26.93 -2.52
C PRO A 393 4.68 27.68 -3.35
#